data_AF-A0A5C6LLQ1-F1
#
_entry.id   AF-A0A5C6LLQ1-F1
#
_cell.length_a   1.000
_cell.length_b   1.000
_cell.length_c   1.000
_cell.angle_alpha   90.00
_cell.angle_beta   90.00
_cell.angle_gamma   90.00
#
_symmetry.space_group_name_H-M   'P 1'
#
loop_
_entity.id
_entity.type
_entity.pdbx_description
1 polymer ?
#
loop_
_entity_poly.entity_id
_entity_poly.type
_entity_poly.pdbx_seq_one_letter_code
_entity_poly.pdbx_strand_id
1 'polypeptide(L)'
;MGQIIQFTGLSGAGKTTLSAALLTWGQQHNISIKLVDGDVYRQTLCKDLGFSKADRLENIARLGAYAASIAAEYDFVIIAIIRMKKGGIS
;
A
#
# COMPACT_ATOMS: atom_id res chain seq x y z
N MET A 1 8.61 17.17 -4.74
CA MET A 1 7.67 16.52 -3.80
C MET A 1 7.05 15.37 -4.56
N GLY A 2 7.33 14.13 -4.19
CA GLY A 2 6.70 12.97 -4.79
C GLY A 2 5.22 12.86 -4.44
N GLN A 3 4.45 12.22 -5.33
CA GLN A 3 3.02 12.02 -5.14
C GLN A 3 2.74 10.64 -4.54
N ILE A 4 1.82 10.57 -3.59
CA ILE A 4 1.41 9.31 -2.97
C ILE A 4 0.09 8.87 -3.59
N ILE A 5 0.06 7.67 -4.17
CA ILE A 5 -1.12 7.06 -4.80
C ILE A 5 -1.51 5.82 -4.01
N GLN A 6 -2.71 5.80 -3.44
CA GLN A 6 -3.18 4.64 -2.68
C GLN A 6 -4.25 3.86 -3.46
N PHE A 7 -3.94 2.61 -3.81
CA PHE A 7 -4.90 1.66 -4.36
C PHE A 7 -5.61 0.90 -3.23
N THR A 8 -6.92 1.13 -3.09
CA THR A 8 -7.78 0.38 -2.18
C THR A 8 -8.72 -0.53 -2.96
N GLY A 9 -8.78 -1.82 -2.62
CA GLY A 9 -9.74 -2.73 -3.26
C GLY A 9 -9.74 -4.13 -2.68
N LEU A 10 -10.77 -4.92 -3.02
CA LEU A 10 -10.94 -6.31 -2.59
C LEU A 10 -9.77 -7.20 -3.04
N SER A 11 -9.45 -8.24 -2.27
CA SER A 11 -8.49 -9.28 -2.70
C SER A 11 -8.90 -9.83 -4.08
N GLY A 12 -7.97 -9.90 -5.03
CA GLY A 12 -8.23 -10.35 -6.42
C GLY A 12 -8.59 -9.26 -7.44
N ALA A 13 -8.74 -7.99 -7.03
CA ALA A 13 -9.06 -6.89 -7.97
C ALA A 13 -7.91 -6.45 -8.91
N GLY A 14 -6.83 -7.22 -9.02
CA GLY A 14 -5.70 -6.90 -9.89
C GLY A 14 -4.77 -5.77 -9.40
N LYS A 15 -4.86 -5.35 -8.13
CA LYS A 15 -4.00 -4.27 -7.57
C LYS A 15 -2.52 -4.55 -7.74
N THR A 16 -2.05 -5.75 -7.38
CA THR A 16 -0.64 -6.14 -7.54
C THR A 16 -0.21 -6.15 -9.00
N THR A 17 -1.09 -6.60 -9.92
CA THR A 17 -0.85 -6.59 -11.36
C THR A 17 -0.73 -5.16 -11.90
N LEU A 18 -1.62 -4.26 -11.48
CA LEU A 18 -1.58 -2.85 -11.86
C LEU A 18 -0.34 -2.14 -11.32
N SER A 19 0.02 -2.42 -10.06
CA SER A 19 1.25 -1.90 -9.44
C SER A 19 2.51 -2.31 -10.19
N ALA A 20 2.59 -3.58 -10.62
CA ALA A 20 3.71 -4.09 -11.40
C ALA A 20 3.79 -3.43 -12.78
N ALA A 21 2.65 -3.27 -13.47
CA ALA A 21 2.59 -2.56 -14.75
C ALA A 21 3.04 -1.09 -14.61
N LEU A 22 2.63 -0.41 -13.53
CA LEU A 22 3.06 0.95 -13.23
C LEU A 22 4.56 1.05 -12.97
N LEU A 23 5.15 0.10 -12.24
CA LEU A 23 6.61 0.06 -12.05
C LEU A 23 7.35 -0.08 -13.38
N THR A 24 6.93 -1.00 -14.24
CA THR A 24 7.52 -1.18 -15.57
C THR A 24 7.40 0.09 -16.42
N TRP A 25 6.23 0.73 -16.41
CA TRP A 25 6.01 1.99 -17.10
C TRP A 25 6.91 3.10 -16.56
N GLY A 26 7.03 3.24 -15.24
CA GLY A 26 7.93 4.21 -14.62
C GLY A 26 9.39 4.01 -15.03
N GLN A 27 9.87 2.76 -15.03
CA GLN A 27 11.22 2.42 -15.48
C GLN A 27 11.47 2.82 -16.94
N GLN A 28 10.50 2.62 -17.82
CA GLN A 28 10.59 2.99 -19.24
C GLN A 28 10.60 4.50 -19.46
N HIS A 29 9.95 5.26 -18.58
CA HIS A 29 9.84 6.72 -18.67
C HIS A 29 10.83 7.47 -17.77
N ASN A 30 11.79 6.76 -17.16
CA ASN A 30 12.80 7.34 -16.26
C ASN A 30 12.17 8.04 -15.04
N ILE A 31 11.01 7.54 -14.59
CA ILE A 31 10.24 7.99 -13.43
C ILE A 31 10.48 7.02 -12.28
N SER A 32 10.88 7.55 -11.13
CA SER A 32 11.14 6.76 -9.93
C SER A 32 9.83 6.45 -9.19
N ILE A 33 9.45 5.16 -9.20
CA ILE A 33 8.23 4.69 -8.55
C ILE A 33 8.57 3.70 -7.44
N LYS A 34 8.06 3.95 -6.23
CA LYS A 34 8.16 3.04 -5.09
C LYS A 34 6.83 2.36 -4.83
N LEU A 35 6.81 1.03 -4.89
CA LEU A 35 5.67 0.25 -4.45
C LEU A 35 5.82 -0.13 -2.97
N VAL A 36 4.80 0.21 -2.18
CA VAL A 36 4.65 -0.19 -0.78
C VAL A 36 3.49 -1.16 -0.67
N ASP A 37 3.80 -2.41 -0.35
CA ASP A 37 2.80 -3.46 -0.15
C ASP A 37 2.27 -3.40 1.28
N GLY A 38 0.98 -3.07 1.42
CA GLY A 38 0.32 -2.97 2.71
C GLY A 38 0.19 -4.29 3.46
N ASP A 39 0.25 -5.44 2.78
CA ASP A 39 0.22 -6.76 3.44
C ASP A 39 1.59 -7.16 3.99
N VAL A 40 2.68 -6.82 3.29
CA VAL A 40 4.04 -6.97 3.82
C VAL A 40 4.22 -6.05 5.04
N TYR A 41 3.77 -4.80 4.92
CA TYR A 41 3.81 -3.82 6.02
C TYR A 41 2.97 -4.26 7.23
N ARG A 42 1.79 -4.87 6.98
CA ARG A 42 0.94 -5.43 8.04
C ARG A 42 1.65 -6.54 8.81
N GLN A 43 2.48 -7.35 8.15
CA GLN A 43 3.23 -8.42 8.82
C GLN A 43 4.45 -7.92 9.61
N THR A 44 5.03 -6.77 9.23
CA THR A 44 6.27 -6.24 9.83
C THR A 44 6.05 -5.17 10.90
N LEU A 45 5.19 -4.17 10.66
CA LEU A 45 4.92 -3.08 11.62
C LEU A 45 3.77 -3.36 12.60
N CYS A 46 2.99 -4.42 12.34
CA CYS A 46 1.71 -4.65 13.01
C CYS A 46 1.64 -6.04 13.63
N LYS A 47 2.80 -6.61 14.02
CA LYS A 47 2.87 -7.86 14.79
C LYS A 47 2.05 -7.82 16.08
N ASP A 48 1.80 -6.60 16.58
CA ASP A 48 1.11 -6.34 17.85
C ASP A 48 -0.33 -5.84 17.69
N LEU A 49 -0.83 -5.68 16.45
CA LEU A 49 -2.16 -5.14 16.16
C LEU A 49 -3.07 -6.25 15.61
N GLY A 50 -4.23 -6.43 16.24
CA GLY A 50 -5.22 -7.44 15.87
C GLY A 50 -6.04 -7.08 14.61
N PHE A 51 -7.16 -7.76 14.40
CA PHE A 51 -8.10 -7.48 13.30
C PHE A 51 -9.15 -6.41 13.66
N SER A 52 -8.97 -5.66 14.75
CA SER A 52 -9.97 -4.71 15.21
C SER A 52 -10.11 -3.51 14.26
N LYS A 53 -11.18 -2.74 14.41
CA LYS A 53 -11.37 -1.53 13.60
C LYS A 53 -10.34 -0.46 13.92
N ALA A 54 -9.91 -0.36 15.18
CA ALA A 54 -8.88 0.58 15.62
C ALA A 54 -7.52 0.22 15.03
N ASP A 55 -7.15 -1.06 15.09
CA ASP A 55 -5.90 -1.59 14.52
C ASP A 55 -5.79 -1.29 13.02
N ARG A 56 -6.89 -1.41 12.27
CA ARG A 56 -6.91 -1.07 10.84
C ARG A 56 -6.70 0.41 10.58
N LEU A 57 -7.21 1.29 11.44
CA LEU A 57 -7.02 2.74 11.30
C LEU A 57 -5.57 3.11 11.59
N GLU A 58 -5.00 2.55 12.65
CA GLU A 58 -3.60 2.73 13.02
C GLU A 58 -2.65 2.23 11.93
N ASN A 59 -2.94 1.07 11.32
CA ASN A 59 -2.17 0.56 10.19
C ASN A 59 -2.15 1.53 9.01
N ILE A 60 -3.31 2.10 8.65
CA ILE A 60 -3.41 3.06 7.55
C ILE A 60 -2.62 4.33 7.89
N ALA A 61 -2.70 4.81 9.13
CA ALA A 61 -1.97 5.99 9.58
C ALA A 61 -0.44 5.77 9.53
N ARG A 62 0.06 4.65 10.04
CA ARG A 62 1.50 4.29 10.00
C ARG A 62 2.02 4.14 8.58
N LEU A 63 1.24 3.48 7.72
CA LEU A 63 1.59 3.30 6.32
C LEU A 63 1.65 4.64 5.58
N GLY A 64 0.72 5.55 5.86
CA GLY A 64 0.74 6.91 5.34
C GLY A 64 1.95 7.71 5.81
N ALA A 65 2.30 7.62 7.11
CA ALA A 65 3.48 8.28 7.66
C ALA A 65 4.79 7.76 7.02
N TYR A 66 4.91 6.46 6.83
CA TYR A 66 6.05 5.86 6.13
C TYR A 66 6.12 6.28 4.65
N ALA A 67 4.98 6.28 3.95
CA ALA A 67 4.94 6.75 2.57
C ALA A 67 5.33 8.22 2.47
N ALA A 68 4.91 9.06 3.41
CA ALA A 68 5.31 10.46 3.48
C ALA A 68 6.82 10.63 3.77
N SER A 69 7.43 9.78 4.61
CA SER A 69 8.87 9.88 4.90
C SER A 69 9.74 9.58 3.69
N ILE A 70 9.28 8.70 2.80
CA ILE A 70 10.04 8.31 1.59
C ILE A 70 9.59 9.08 0.33
N ALA A 71 8.47 9.82 0.38
CA ALA A 71 7.93 10.53 -0.79
C ALA A 71 8.86 11.64 -1.33
N ALA A 72 9.87 12.07 -0.58
CA ALA A 72 10.86 13.02 -1.08
C ALA A 72 11.90 12.37 -2.01
N GLU A 73 12.07 11.04 -1.93
CA GLU A 73 13.10 10.28 -2.65
C GLU A 73 12.59 9.69 -3.98
N TYR A 74 11.28 9.75 -4.22
CA TYR A 74 10.63 9.16 -5.39
C TYR A 74 9.67 10.15 -6.04
N ASP A 75 9.43 10.01 -7.34
CA ASP A 75 8.41 10.77 -8.07
C ASP A 75 7.01 10.31 -7.67
N PHE A 76 6.83 9.00 -7.52
CA PHE A 76 5.58 8.40 -7.08
C PHE A 76 5.81 7.32 -6.01
N VAL A 77 4.99 7.35 -4.97
CA VAL A 77 4.88 6.28 -3.98
C VAL A 77 3.50 5.65 -4.10
N ILE A 78 3.45 4.38 -4.50
CA ILE A 78 2.22 3.62 -4.70
C ILE A 78 2.00 2.73 -3.48
N ILE A 79 0.86 2.86 -2.82
CA ILE A 79 0.47 2.01 -1.70
C ILE A 79 -0.63 1.06 -2.17
N ALA A 80 -0.36 -0.24 -2.16
CA ALA A 80 -1.35 -1.25 -2.48
C ALA A 80 -1.90 -1.87 -1.19
N ILE A 81 -3.17 -1.58 -0.85
CA ILE A 81 -3.82 -2.14 0.34
C ILE A 81 -4.89 -3.13 -0.09
N ILE A 82 -4.76 -4.38 0.35
CA ILE A 82 -5.81 -5.38 0.19
C ILE A 82 -6.87 -5.17 1.27
N ARG A 83 -8.08 -4.80 0.86
CA ARG A 83 -9.26 -4.96 1.71
C ARG A 83 -9.64 -6.43 1.67
N MET A 84 -9.33 -7.16 2.73
CA MET A 84 -9.94 -8.47 2.93
C MET A 84 -11.47 -8.28 3.01
N LYS A 85 -12.20 -9.05 2.20
CA LYS A 85 -13.64 -9.18 2.34
C LYS A 85 -13.88 -9.61 3.79
N LYS A 86 -14.74 -8.92 4.54
CA LYS A 86 -15.20 -9.42 5.85
C LYS A 86 -15.65 -10.86 5.59
N GLY A 87 -14.98 -11.83 6.20
CA GLY A 87 -15.52 -13.18 6.31
C GLY A 87 -16.89 -13.03 6.92
N GLY A 88 -17.92 -13.42 6.16
CA GLY A 88 -19.24 -13.61 6.72
C GLY A 88 -19.08 -14.62 7.85
N ILE A 89 -19.46 -14.20 9.04
CA ILE A 89 -19.86 -15.15 10.06
C ILE A 89 -21.17 -15.70 9.52
N SER A 90 -21.15 -16.94 9.04
CA SER A 90 -22.31 -17.80 8.85
C SER A 90 -21.92 -19.17 9.37
#